data_AF-A0A939ICX2-F1
#
_entry.id   AF-A0A939ICX2-F1
#
_cell.length_a   1.000
_cell.length_b   1.000
_cell.length_c   1.000
_cell.angle_alpha   90.00
_cell.angle_beta   90.00
_cell.angle_gamma   90.00
#
_symmetry.space_group_name_H-M   'P 1'
#
loop_
_entity.id
_entity.type
_entity.pdbx_description
1 polymer ?
#
loop_
_entity_poly.entity_id
_entity_poly.type
_entity_poly.pdbx_seq_one_letter_code
_entity_poly.pdbx_strand_id
1 'polypeptide(L)'
;MKKSNNKIKPQAEIRQSQLLSTFGPGAMVDLPKYSVVIGGLTYWKGEMQPIREDRLKDKVCEMLQVKNIELFSPPRETSDPNMPLTGVDAFIFPAWFVAQVDQTIRFYGKDYRTRPLANWRTVKEGSKFEGQPGFSFKSMTVFS
;
A
#
# COMPACT_ATOMS: atom_id res chain seq x y z
N MET A 1 -36.83 -0.02 -6.62
CA MET A 1 -35.45 -0.08 -7.16
C MET A 1 -34.56 -0.79 -6.15
N LYS A 2 -34.03 -1.99 -6.48
CA LYS A 2 -33.10 -2.73 -5.60
C LYS A 2 -31.73 -2.06 -5.68
N LYS A 3 -31.23 -1.46 -4.60
CA LYS A 3 -29.83 -1.01 -4.52
C LYS A 3 -28.94 -2.25 -4.57
N SER A 4 -28.15 -2.42 -5.62
CA SER A 4 -27.14 -3.47 -5.68
C SER A 4 -26.12 -3.18 -4.57
N ASN A 5 -26.08 -4.06 -3.57
CA ASN A 5 -25.13 -3.97 -2.46
C ASN A 5 -23.77 -4.40 -3.02
N ASN A 6 -23.04 -3.46 -3.61
CA ASN A 6 -21.78 -3.72 -4.28
C ASN A 6 -20.71 -3.94 -3.20
N LYS A 7 -20.68 -5.15 -2.63
CA LYS A 7 -19.67 -5.56 -1.66
C LYS A 7 -18.31 -5.42 -2.35
N ILE A 8 -17.52 -4.44 -1.91
CA ILE A 8 -16.13 -4.26 -2.36
C ILE A 8 -15.39 -5.53 -1.95
N LYS A 9 -15.07 -6.39 -2.93
CA LYS A 9 -14.26 -7.58 -2.65
C LYS A 9 -12.83 -7.11 -2.38
N PRO A 10 -12.19 -7.59 -1.31
CA PRO A 10 -10.79 -7.28 -1.08
C PRO A 10 -9.96 -7.85 -2.24
N GLN A 11 -8.95 -7.10 -2.68
CA GLN A 11 -8.05 -7.54 -3.76
C GLN A 11 -7.13 -8.69 -3.31
N ALA A 12 -6.93 -8.84 -2.00
CA ALA A 12 -6.15 -9.89 -1.38
C ALA A 12 -6.74 -10.26 -0.01
N GLU A 13 -6.60 -11.52 0.39
CA GLU A 13 -6.99 -12.01 1.70
C GLU A 13 -5.73 -12.60 2.37
N ILE A 14 -5.50 -12.23 3.63
CA ILE A 14 -4.35 -12.69 4.42
C ILE A 14 -4.82 -13.24 5.76
N ARG A 15 -4.16 -14.30 6.24
CA ARG A 15 -4.45 -14.84 7.58
C ARG A 15 -3.91 -13.88 8.64
N GLN A 16 -4.61 -13.74 9.76
CA GLN A 16 -4.19 -12.84 10.86
C GLN A 16 -2.76 -13.11 11.34
N SER A 17 -2.35 -14.38 11.39
CA SER A 17 -0.98 -14.74 11.79
C SER A 17 0.06 -14.19 10.82
N GLN A 18 -0.24 -14.20 9.51
CA GLN A 18 0.66 -13.65 8.49
C GLN A 18 0.77 -12.13 8.58
N LEU A 19 -0.31 -11.45 8.96
CA LEU A 19 -0.30 -10.00 9.20
C LEU A 19 0.59 -9.63 10.41
N LEU A 20 0.76 -10.52 11.39
CA LEU A 20 1.67 -10.27 12.53
C LEU A 20 3.13 -10.63 12.21
N SER A 21 3.36 -11.71 11.47
CA SER A 21 4.72 -12.24 11.27
C SER A 21 5.40 -11.71 10.01
N THR A 22 4.67 -11.66 8.89
CA THR A 22 5.25 -11.59 7.54
C THR A 22 4.85 -10.32 6.82
N PHE A 23 3.60 -9.90 6.97
CA PHE A 23 2.99 -8.76 6.28
C PHE A 23 2.52 -7.71 7.27
N GLY A 24 3.36 -7.42 8.26
CA GLY A 24 3.09 -6.42 9.29
C GLY A 24 3.00 -4.99 8.75
N PRO A 25 2.67 -4.03 9.63
CA PRO A 25 2.67 -2.62 9.28
C PRO A 25 3.99 -2.19 8.63
N GLY A 26 3.92 -1.59 7.44
CA GLY A 26 5.09 -1.16 6.67
C GLY A 26 5.75 -2.26 5.82
N ALA A 27 5.28 -3.52 5.88
CA ALA A 27 5.79 -4.57 5.02
C ALA A 27 5.46 -4.29 3.55
N MET A 28 6.42 -4.52 2.65
CA MET A 28 6.20 -4.50 1.21
C MET A 28 5.78 -5.89 0.73
N VAL A 29 4.69 -5.95 -0.03
CA VAL A 29 4.06 -7.18 -0.52
C VAL A 29 3.91 -7.10 -2.02
N ASP A 30 4.40 -8.10 -2.73
CA ASP A 30 4.23 -8.21 -4.18
C ASP A 30 2.90 -8.88 -4.50
N LEU A 31 2.02 -8.16 -5.21
CA LEU A 31 0.84 -8.71 -5.84
C LEU A 31 1.14 -8.99 -7.33
N PRO A 32 0.34 -9.82 -8.02
CA PRO A 32 0.63 -10.21 -9.39
C PRO A 32 0.81 -9.05 -10.40
N LYS A 33 0.26 -7.86 -10.11
CA LYS A 33 0.31 -6.69 -11.01
C LYS A 33 1.10 -5.51 -10.47
N TYR A 34 1.30 -5.42 -9.16
CA TYR A 34 1.94 -4.27 -8.51
C TYR A 34 2.37 -4.66 -7.10
N SER A 35 3.34 -3.94 -6.55
CA SER A 35 3.72 -4.09 -5.15
C SER A 35 2.95 -3.08 -4.30
N VAL A 36 2.67 -3.45 -3.06
CA VAL A 36 1.99 -2.61 -2.08
C VAL A 36 2.76 -2.57 -0.78
N VAL A 37 2.62 -1.50 -0.02
CA VAL A 37 3.09 -1.38 1.36
C VAL A 37 1.87 -1.46 2.27
N ILE A 38 1.92 -2.35 3.26
CA ILE A 38 0.88 -2.51 4.27
C ILE A 38 0.84 -1.26 5.16
N GLY A 39 -0.36 -0.71 5.37
CA GLY A 39 -0.55 0.48 6.18
C GLY A 39 -0.15 0.29 7.64
N GLY A 40 0.33 1.39 8.23
CA GLY A 40 0.54 1.53 9.67
C GLY A 40 -0.72 1.21 10.48
N LEU A 41 -0.58 1.05 11.80
CA LEU A 41 -1.72 0.75 12.70
C LEU A 41 -2.88 1.77 12.60
N THR A 42 -2.60 3.02 12.22
CA THR A 42 -3.61 4.06 11.95
C THR A 42 -4.57 3.72 10.80
N TYR A 43 -4.15 2.83 9.89
CA TYR A 43 -4.92 2.40 8.73
C TYR A 43 -5.61 1.05 8.94
N TRP A 44 -5.58 0.52 10.16
CA TRP A 44 -6.27 -0.70 10.53
C TRP A 44 -7.71 -0.34 10.91
N LYS A 45 -8.68 -1.00 10.27
CA LYS A 45 -10.11 -0.72 10.40
C LYS A 45 -10.85 -1.98 10.83
N GLY A 46 -11.92 -1.79 11.59
CA GLY A 46 -12.80 -2.86 12.02
C GLY A 46 -12.60 -3.23 13.48
N GLU A 47 -13.25 -4.33 13.88
CA GLU A 47 -13.26 -4.78 15.25
C GLU A 47 -11.92 -5.44 15.64
N MET A 48 -11.25 -4.86 16.63
CA MET A 48 -10.02 -5.36 17.22
C MET A 48 -10.30 -5.74 18.67
N GLN A 49 -10.00 -6.99 19.03
CA GLN A 49 -10.30 -7.49 20.38
C GLN A 49 -9.18 -7.08 21.34
N PRO A 50 -9.50 -6.51 22.52
CA PRO A 50 -8.48 -6.18 23.51
C PRO A 50 -7.85 -7.47 24.05
N ILE A 51 -6.52 -7.50 24.10
CA ILE A 51 -5.72 -8.60 24.65
C ILE A 51 -5.41 -8.27 26.11
N ARG A 52 -5.88 -9.12 27.03
CA ARG A 52 -5.64 -8.98 28.47
C ARG A 52 -4.45 -9.83 28.90
N GLU A 53 -3.25 -9.26 28.78
CA GLU A 53 -1.98 -9.89 29.15
C GLU A 53 -1.12 -8.93 29.98
N ASP A 54 -1.39 -8.85 31.29
CA ASP A 54 -0.78 -7.87 32.18
C ASP A 54 0.76 -8.00 32.21
N ARG A 55 1.28 -9.23 32.26
CA ARG A 55 2.74 -9.47 32.26
C ARG A 55 3.43 -8.98 30.99
N LEU A 56 2.79 -9.16 29.83
CA LEU A 56 3.32 -8.70 28.56
C LEU A 56 3.25 -7.17 28.49
N LYS A 57 2.13 -6.61 28.91
CA LYS A 57 1.89 -5.18 28.96
C LYS A 57 2.91 -4.45 29.84
N ASP A 58 3.15 -4.93 31.05
CA ASP A 58 4.13 -4.35 31.97
C ASP A 58 5.54 -4.36 31.36
N LYS A 59 5.93 -5.48 30.75
CA LYS A 59 7.23 -5.62 30.08
C LYS A 59 7.38 -4.66 28.90
N VAL A 60 6.31 -4.47 28.10
CA VAL A 60 6.32 -3.53 26.96
C VAL A 60 6.35 -2.08 27.46
N CYS A 61 5.60 -1.76 28.52
CA CYS A 61 5.62 -0.44 29.17
C CYS A 61 7.02 -0.09 29.68
N GLU A 62 7.71 -1.02 30.33
CA GLU A 62 9.09 -0.85 30.80
C GLU A 62 10.05 -0.60 29.62
N MET A 63 9.96 -1.39 28.55
CA MET A 63 10.81 -1.26 27.36
C MET A 63 10.60 0.05 26.61
N LEU A 64 9.35 0.50 26.47
CA LEU A 64 8.98 1.72 25.75
C LEU A 64 8.98 2.97 26.64
N GLN A 65 9.21 2.82 27.95
CA GLN A 65 9.15 3.89 28.95
C GLN A 65 7.81 4.64 28.96
N VAL A 66 6.70 3.90 28.77
CA VAL A 66 5.33 4.44 28.80
C VAL A 66 4.57 3.94 30.02
N LYS A 67 3.63 4.75 30.53
CA LYS A 67 2.86 4.41 31.74
C LYS A 67 1.84 3.29 31.52
N ASN A 68 1.25 3.22 30.33
CA ASN A 68 0.18 2.30 30.01
C ASN A 68 0.12 2.10 28.50
N ILE A 69 -0.09 0.87 28.05
CA ILE A 69 -0.37 0.52 26.66
C ILE A 69 -1.58 -0.42 26.59
N GLU A 70 -2.37 -0.27 25.54
CA GLU A 70 -3.46 -1.19 25.23
C GLU A 70 -3.00 -2.12 24.12
N LEU A 71 -3.23 -3.42 24.31
CA LEU A 71 -2.89 -4.45 23.35
C LEU A 71 -4.17 -4.88 22.63
N PHE A 72 -4.12 -4.93 21.31
CA PHE A 72 -5.25 -5.29 20.47
C PHE A 72 -4.86 -6.41 19.53
N SER A 73 -5.80 -7.30 19.25
CA SER A 73 -5.64 -8.30 18.20
C SER A 73 -5.78 -7.65 16.83
N PRO A 74 -5.17 -8.25 15.78
CA PRO A 74 -5.41 -7.79 14.43
C PRO A 74 -6.91 -7.82 14.06
N PRO A 75 -7.37 -6.94 13.16
CA PRO A 75 -8.76 -6.87 12.77
C PRO A 75 -9.28 -8.22 12.25
N ARG A 76 -10.47 -8.62 12.69
CA ARG A 76 -11.14 -9.85 12.24
C ARG A 76 -12.22 -9.53 11.24
N GLU A 77 -12.30 -10.33 10.18
CA GLU A 77 -13.43 -10.22 9.27
C GLU A 77 -14.73 -10.55 10.02
N THR A 78 -15.69 -9.64 9.92
CA THR A 78 -16.99 -9.78 10.57
C THR A 78 -17.98 -10.37 9.56
N SER A 79 -18.73 -11.40 9.98
CA SER A 79 -19.75 -12.04 9.15
C SER A 79 -21.01 -11.18 8.93
N ASP A 80 -21.20 -10.12 9.73
CA ASP A 80 -22.35 -9.22 9.65
C ASP A 80 -22.22 -8.26 8.44
N PRO A 81 -23.13 -8.33 7.45
CA PRO A 81 -23.12 -7.45 6.28
C PRO A 81 -23.36 -5.96 6.58
N ASN A 82 -23.85 -5.61 7.77
CA ASN A 82 -24.12 -4.23 8.17
C ASN A 82 -22.96 -3.56 8.91
N MET A 83 -21.91 -4.32 9.25
CA MET A 83 -20.74 -3.77 9.94
C MET A 83 -19.81 -3.00 8.97
N PRO A 84 -19.05 -2.01 9.48
CA PRO A 84 -18.05 -1.31 8.69
C PRO A 84 -17.04 -2.29 8.07
N LEU A 85 -16.48 -1.93 6.91
CA LEU A 85 -15.41 -2.70 6.28
C LEU A 85 -14.23 -2.88 7.24
N THR A 86 -13.99 -4.14 7.65
CA THR A 86 -12.83 -4.54 8.43
C THR A 86 -11.67 -4.87 7.49
N GLY A 87 -10.46 -4.38 7.82
CA GLY A 87 -9.26 -4.68 7.05
C GLY A 87 -8.09 -3.77 7.38
N VAL A 88 -7.03 -3.91 6.59
CA VAL A 88 -5.84 -3.06 6.65
C VAL A 88 -5.66 -2.40 5.28
N ASP A 89 -5.57 -1.07 5.24
CA ASP A 89 -5.30 -0.41 3.96
C ASP A 89 -3.87 -0.76 3.49
N ALA A 90 -3.71 -0.91 2.18
CA ALA A 90 -2.41 -1.09 1.54
C ALA A 90 -2.22 -0.05 0.43
N PHE A 91 -0.99 0.43 0.26
CA PHE A 91 -0.65 1.52 -0.64
C PHE A 91 0.26 1.03 -1.76
N ILE A 92 -0.08 1.33 -3.02
CA ILE A 92 0.77 0.96 -4.16
C ILE A 92 2.13 1.62 -4.03
N PHE A 93 3.17 0.81 -4.24
CA PHE A 93 4.55 1.24 -4.21
C PHE A 93 5.32 0.62 -5.39
N PRO A 94 6.17 1.39 -6.10
CA PRO A 94 6.34 2.84 -6.00
C PRO A 94 5.14 3.64 -6.53
N ALA A 95 4.94 4.85 -6.01
CA ALA A 95 3.89 5.75 -6.51
C ALA A 95 4.31 6.51 -7.78
N TRP A 96 5.62 6.63 -8.04
CA TRP A 96 6.20 7.41 -9.13
C TRP A 96 7.25 6.59 -9.88
N PHE A 97 7.22 6.68 -11.20
CA PHE A 97 8.09 5.94 -12.11
C PHE A 97 8.75 6.90 -13.09
N VAL A 98 9.93 6.53 -13.61
CA VAL A 98 10.65 7.35 -14.58
C VAL A 98 10.25 6.97 -16.00
N ALA A 99 9.59 7.89 -16.70
CA ALA A 99 9.29 7.77 -18.11
C ALA A 99 10.53 7.98 -18.97
N GLN A 100 10.73 7.05 -19.91
CA GLN A 100 11.68 7.24 -20.99
C GLN A 100 10.96 7.95 -22.14
N VAL A 101 11.58 9.03 -22.58
CA VAL A 101 11.15 9.79 -23.75
C VAL A 101 12.35 9.86 -24.69
N ASP A 102 12.08 9.71 -25.98
CA ASP A 102 13.09 9.84 -27.03
C ASP A 102 13.28 11.30 -27.48
N GLN A 103 12.58 12.24 -26.83
CA GLN A 103 12.72 13.67 -27.09
C GLN A 103 13.96 14.23 -26.38
N THR A 104 14.80 14.92 -27.15
CA THR A 104 15.97 15.65 -26.65
C THR A 104 15.73 17.14 -26.89
N ILE A 105 15.81 17.95 -25.83
CA ILE A 105 15.59 19.40 -25.90
C ILE A 105 16.96 20.06 -26.04
N ARG A 106 17.18 20.80 -27.13
CA ARG A 106 18.40 21.57 -27.33
C ARG A 106 18.26 22.95 -26.68
N PHE A 107 19.15 23.29 -25.75
CA PHE A 107 19.18 24.59 -25.06
C PHE A 107 20.63 25.08 -24.97
N TYR A 108 20.88 26.34 -25.36
CA TYR A 108 22.23 26.93 -25.44
C TYR A 108 23.31 26.02 -26.09
N GLY A 109 22.97 25.34 -27.19
CA GLY A 109 23.89 24.47 -27.92
C GLY A 109 24.22 23.12 -27.24
N LYS A 110 23.58 22.81 -26.11
CA LYS A 110 23.66 21.51 -25.43
C LYS A 110 22.34 20.76 -25.56
N ASP A 111 22.45 19.45 -25.74
CA ASP A 111 21.31 18.55 -25.85
C ASP A 111 20.98 17.99 -24.46
N TYR A 112 19.77 18.29 -23.97
CA TYR A 112 19.26 17.86 -22.67
C TYR A 112 18.21 16.78 -22.86
N ARG A 113 18.33 15.69 -22.10
CA ARG A 113 17.30 14.65 -22.03
C ARG A 113 16.54 14.78 -20.71
N THR A 114 15.25 15.06 -20.78
CA THR A 114 14.38 15.05 -19.61
C THR A 114 13.93 13.63 -19.29
N ARG A 115 13.82 13.31 -18.00
CA ARG A 115 13.29 12.03 -17.50
C ARG A 115 12.02 12.31 -16.69
N PRO A 116 10.86 12.48 -17.34
CA PRO A 116 9.63 12.84 -16.64
C PRO A 116 9.22 11.75 -15.65
N LEU A 117 8.55 12.16 -14.58
CA LEU A 117 7.98 11.25 -13.60
C LEU A 117 6.51 10.98 -13.93
N ALA A 118 6.15 9.71 -14.07
CA ALA A 118 4.79 9.26 -14.25
C ALA A 118 4.25 8.71 -12.92
N ASN A 119 3.04 9.10 -12.55
CA ASN A 119 2.37 8.56 -11.37
C ASN A 119 1.80 7.16 -11.68
N TRP A 120 1.81 6.23 -10.73
CA TRP A 120 1.29 4.87 -10.92
C TRP A 120 -0.12 4.83 -11.53
N ARG A 121 -0.99 5.80 -11.22
CA ARG A 121 -2.36 5.90 -11.77
C ARG A 121 -2.41 6.11 -13.28
N THR A 122 -1.34 6.63 -13.85
CA THR A 122 -1.22 6.95 -15.28
C THR A 122 -0.49 5.87 -16.07
N VAL A 123 0.07 4.87 -15.38
CA VAL A 123 0.74 3.73 -15.99
C VAL A 123 -0.31 2.68 -16.33
N LYS A 124 -0.55 2.43 -17.62
CA LYS A 124 -1.38 1.31 -18.08
C LYS A 124 -0.55 0.01 -18.10
N GLU A 125 -1.28 -1.11 -18.12
CA GLU A 125 -0.74 -2.48 -18.16
C GLU A 125 0.40 -2.59 -19.20
N GLY A 126 1.55 -3.13 -18.77
CA GLY A 126 2.72 -3.29 -19.63
C GLY A 126 3.65 -2.06 -19.75
N SER A 127 3.77 -1.22 -18.72
CA SER A 127 4.68 -0.06 -18.67
C SER A 127 4.36 1.05 -19.67
N LYS A 128 3.14 1.15 -20.21
CA LYS A 128 2.81 2.19 -21.20
C LYS A 128 2.10 3.37 -20.53
N PHE A 129 2.54 4.59 -20.83
CA PHE A 129 1.91 5.83 -20.37
C PHE A 129 1.19 6.50 -21.54
N GLU A 130 -0.01 7.03 -21.29
CA GLU A 130 -0.77 7.77 -22.30
C GLU A 130 -0.78 9.25 -21.92
N GLY A 131 0.04 10.02 -22.63
CA GLY A 131 0.12 11.46 -22.52
C GLY A 131 1.12 11.96 -23.55
N GLN A 132 0.59 12.36 -24.70
CA GLN A 132 1.27 12.83 -25.92
C GLN A 132 1.90 11.74 -26.81
N PRO A 133 1.80 11.87 -28.15
CA PRO A 133 2.45 10.96 -29.09
C PRO A 133 3.99 11.09 -28.96
N GLY A 134 4.67 9.98 -28.61
CA GLY A 134 6.14 9.91 -28.51
C GLY A 134 6.71 9.42 -27.17
N PHE A 135 5.86 9.06 -26.21
CA PHE A 135 6.29 8.58 -24.88
C PHE A 135 6.12 7.05 -24.81
N SER A 136 7.23 6.31 -24.75
CA SER A 136 7.25 4.85 -24.62
C SER A 136 8.27 4.45 -23.58
N PHE A 137 7.89 3.69 -22.55
CA PHE A 137 8.86 3.14 -21.61
C PHE A 137 9.51 1.90 -22.19
N LYS A 138 10.85 1.84 -22.14
CA LYS A 138 11.61 0.61 -22.43
C LYS A 138 12.03 -0.14 -21.17
N SER A 139 11.83 0.42 -19.98
CA SER A 139 12.09 -0.24 -18.68
C SER A 139 11.58 0.62 -17.52
N MET A 140 10.95 -0.02 -16.53
CA MET A 140 10.51 0.60 -15.28
C MET A 140 11.64 0.51 -14.26
N THR A 141 12.57 1.47 -14.28
CA THR A 141 13.62 1.54 -13.26
C THR A 141 13.07 2.20 -12.01
N VAL A 142 12.94 1.43 -10.93
CA VAL A 142 12.67 1.94 -9.59
C VAL A 142 13.99 2.44 -9.00
N PHE A 143 14.01 3.64 -8.44
CA PHE A 143 15.17 4.10 -7.66
C PHE A 143 15.23 3.30 -6.35
N SER A 144 16.32 2.56 -6.14
CA SER A 144 16.69 1.96 -4.86
C SER A 144 17.64 2.87 -4.11
#